data_AF-A0A450XZN6-F1
#
_entry.id   AF-A0A450XZN6-F1
#
_cell.length_a   1.000
_cell.length_b   1.000
_cell.length_c   1.000
_cell.angle_alpha   90.00
_cell.angle_beta   90.00
_cell.angle_gamma   90.00
#
_symmetry.space_group_name_H-M   'P 1'
#
loop_
_entity.id
_entity.type
_entity.pdbx_description
1 polymer ?
#
loop_
_entity_poly.entity_id
_entity_poly.type
_entity_poly.pdbx_seq_one_letter_code
_entity_poly.pdbx_strand_id
1 'polypeptide(L)'
;MRKINEIRFDVNKNAQRKARARRKIQAYYIVGGIVSLACILLLLHPDYAYLHVNGPLNTGHDDVACDDCHKPERGNLRQQLQANVQYLLGRRAKSLAVGYRAVNNYDCLHCHHRPNDRHPVSRFFAPRFREAREQVPAQYCVGCHLEHTGRRVTASISYCKACHEKIVVRNDPITTSHRQLARDGNWESCLACHDYHGNHKMEVRRDFDARISRRELQAYFAGERDSPYSAQKFHKARDGS
;
A
#
# COMPACT_ATOMS: atom_id res chain seq x y z
N MET A 1 -24.22 57.91 53.87
CA MET A 1 -23.73 58.06 52.48
C MET A 1 -22.48 57.22 52.13
N ARG A 2 -21.51 56.99 53.02
CA ARG A 2 -20.28 56.21 52.73
C ARG A 2 -20.50 54.75 52.26
N LYS A 3 -21.39 54.00 52.90
CA LYS A 3 -21.69 52.58 52.57
C LYS A 3 -22.22 52.34 51.15
N ILE A 4 -22.96 53.29 50.57
CA ILE A 4 -23.57 53.15 49.24
C ILE A 4 -22.49 53.27 48.15
N ASN A 5 -21.47 54.11 48.36
CA ASN A 5 -20.36 54.27 47.43
C ASN A 5 -19.40 53.06 47.43
N GLU A 6 -19.18 52.40 48.57
CA GLU A 6 -18.39 51.16 48.64
C GLU A 6 -19.04 50.00 47.88
N ILE A 7 -20.35 49.80 48.05
CA ILE A 7 -21.11 48.74 47.34
C ILE A 7 -21.06 48.96 45.82
N ARG A 8 -21.20 50.21 45.36
CA ARG A 8 -21.16 50.54 43.92
C ARG A 8 -19.76 50.32 43.33
N PHE A 9 -18.71 50.57 44.11
CA PHE A 9 -17.31 50.34 43.70
C PHE A 9 -16.99 48.84 43.58
N ASP A 10 -17.49 48.01 44.49
CA ASP A 10 -17.27 46.56 44.49
C ASP A 10 -18.02 45.84 43.36
N VAL A 11 -19.25 46.26 43.06
CA VAL A 11 -20.02 45.74 41.91
C VAL A 11 -19.31 46.06 40.59
N ASN A 12 -18.71 47.26 40.46
CA ASN A 12 -17.98 47.67 39.27
C ASN A 12 -16.66 46.88 39.11
N LYS A 13 -15.92 46.65 40.21
CA LYS A 13 -14.72 45.79 40.21
C LYS A 13 -15.05 44.34 39.83
N ASN A 14 -16.16 43.78 40.33
CA ASN A 14 -16.61 42.43 39.97
C ASN A 14 -17.05 42.31 38.50
N ALA A 15 -17.74 43.31 37.97
CA ALA A 15 -18.12 43.37 36.55
C ALA A 15 -16.87 43.47 35.65
N GLN A 16 -15.90 44.32 36.02
CA GLN A 16 -14.62 44.43 35.30
C GLN A 16 -13.80 43.14 35.37
N ARG A 17 -13.76 42.46 36.52
CA ARG A 17 -13.07 41.17 36.69
C ARG A 17 -13.72 40.06 35.86
N LYS A 18 -15.06 39.98 35.81
CA LYS A 18 -15.79 39.06 34.92
C LYS A 18 -15.55 39.37 33.43
N ALA A 19 -15.53 40.65 33.04
CA ALA A 19 -15.21 41.06 31.67
C ALA A 19 -13.77 40.71 31.27
N ARG A 20 -12.79 40.90 32.16
CA ARG A 20 -11.39 40.50 31.95
C ARG A 20 -11.25 38.98 31.81
N ALA A 21 -11.97 38.21 32.63
CA ALA A 21 -12.01 36.75 32.54
C ALA A 21 -12.62 36.27 31.21
N ARG A 22 -13.73 36.88 30.75
CA ARG A 22 -14.34 36.57 29.44
C ARG A 22 -13.40 36.88 28.27
N ARG A 23 -12.69 38.02 28.30
CA ARG A 23 -11.69 38.36 27.26
C ARG A 23 -10.53 37.37 27.24
N LYS A 24 -10.05 36.90 28.41
CA LYS A 24 -9.04 35.85 28.48
C LYS A 24 -9.52 34.53 27.87
N ILE A 25 -10.75 34.11 28.20
CA ILE A 25 -11.37 32.90 27.64
C ILE A 25 -11.51 33.01 26.12
N GLN A 26 -11.99 34.15 25.61
CA GLN A 26 -12.07 34.41 24.17
C GLN A 26 -10.69 34.38 23.50
N ALA A 27 -9.68 34.98 24.13
CA ALA A 27 -8.31 34.92 23.62
C ALA A 27 -7.80 33.47 23.54
N TYR A 28 -8.09 32.62 24.53
CA TYR A 28 -7.74 31.20 24.47
C TYR A 28 -8.44 30.46 23.34
N TYR A 29 -9.74 30.71 23.10
CA TYR A 29 -10.45 30.11 21.97
C TYR A 29 -9.91 30.58 20.62
N ILE A 30 -9.58 31.88 20.48
CA ILE A 30 -9.01 32.42 19.25
C ILE A 30 -7.63 31.82 19.00
N VAL A 31 -6.74 31.83 20.00
CA VAL A 31 -5.40 31.24 19.90
C VAL A 31 -5.50 29.75 19.59
N GLY A 32 -6.35 29.01 20.31
CA GLY A 32 -6.59 27.59 20.05
C GLY A 32 -7.13 27.32 18.64
N GLY A 33 -8.03 28.17 18.14
CA GLY A 33 -8.55 28.10 16.79
C GLY A 33 -7.48 28.36 15.72
N ILE A 34 -6.63 29.38 15.94
CA ILE A 34 -5.50 29.70 15.04
C ILE A 34 -4.51 28.54 14.99
N VAL A 35 -4.12 27.99 16.16
CA VAL A 35 -3.21 26.85 16.23
C VAL A 35 -3.82 25.63 15.54
N SER A 36 -5.10 25.34 15.77
CA SER A 36 -5.79 24.21 15.14
C SER A 36 -5.84 24.36 13.62
N LEU A 37 -6.18 25.56 13.11
CA LEU A 37 -6.18 25.84 11.69
C LEU A 37 -4.79 25.72 11.08
N ALA A 38 -3.76 26.25 11.75
CA ALA A 38 -2.38 26.11 11.32
C ALA A 38 -1.94 24.64 11.24
N CYS A 39 -2.28 23.83 12.25
CA CYS A 39 -2.01 22.38 12.22
C CYS A 39 -2.75 21.68 11.06
N ILE A 40 -4.02 22.02 10.81
CA ILE A 40 -4.79 21.44 9.70
C ILE A 40 -4.15 21.82 8.36
N LEU A 41 -3.81 23.09 8.16
CA LEU A 41 -3.18 23.54 6.92
C LEU A 41 -1.82 22.90 6.71
N LEU A 42 -1.03 22.72 7.77
CA LEU A 42 0.27 22.04 7.71
C LEU A 42 0.10 20.57 7.35
N LEU A 43 -0.78 19.83 8.02
CA LEU A 43 -1.00 18.40 7.72
C LEU A 43 -1.59 18.19 6.32
N LEU A 44 -2.40 19.11 5.81
CA LEU A 44 -2.99 19.00 4.47
C LEU A 44 -2.08 19.53 3.35
N HIS A 45 -0.94 20.13 3.66
CA HIS A 45 -0.03 20.65 2.64
C HIS A 45 0.71 19.50 1.93
N PRO A 46 0.80 19.49 0.59
CA PRO A 46 1.46 18.43 -0.17
C PRO A 46 2.92 18.17 0.26
N ASP A 47 3.68 19.22 0.55
CA ASP A 47 5.09 19.09 0.99
C ASP A 47 5.25 18.32 2.31
N TYR A 48 4.18 18.22 3.11
CA TYR A 48 4.16 17.48 4.36
C TYR A 48 3.41 16.14 4.25
N ALA A 49 3.08 15.69 3.03
CA ALA A 49 2.41 14.41 2.81
C ALA A 49 3.18 13.23 3.41
N TYR A 50 4.51 13.32 3.52
CA TYR A 50 5.36 12.32 4.19
C TYR A 50 4.97 12.06 5.65
N LEU A 51 4.34 13.02 6.34
CA LEU A 51 3.82 12.83 7.71
C LEU A 51 2.65 11.84 7.77
N HIS A 52 2.02 11.55 6.63
CA HIS A 52 0.89 10.64 6.50
C HIS A 52 1.27 9.32 5.82
N VAL A 53 2.53 9.15 5.39
CA VAL A 53 2.97 7.95 4.69
C VAL A 53 3.25 6.83 5.70
N ASN A 54 2.72 5.64 5.42
CA ASN A 54 2.81 4.47 6.30
C ASN A 54 4.16 3.70 6.15
N GLY A 55 5.28 4.40 6.00
CA GLY A 55 6.61 3.81 5.80
C GLY A 55 7.24 4.15 4.44
N PRO A 56 8.48 3.67 4.19
CA PRO A 56 9.19 3.98 2.96
C PRO A 56 8.49 3.40 1.72
N LEU A 57 8.52 4.13 0.60
CA LEU A 57 8.06 3.64 -0.70
C LEU A 57 8.87 2.42 -1.13
N ASN A 58 8.32 1.66 -2.08
CA ASN A 58 8.97 0.44 -2.55
C ASN A 58 10.29 0.79 -3.25
N THR A 59 11.28 -0.09 -3.17
CA THR A 59 12.59 0.14 -3.79
C THR A 59 12.46 0.46 -5.28
N GLY A 60 12.95 1.61 -5.71
CA GLY A 60 12.85 2.05 -7.11
C GLY A 60 11.56 2.80 -7.44
N HIS A 61 10.73 3.10 -6.44
CA HIS A 61 9.61 4.05 -6.52
C HIS A 61 9.89 5.32 -5.70
N ASP A 62 11.15 5.59 -5.37
CA ASP A 62 11.56 6.70 -4.49
C ASP A 62 11.09 8.07 -5.00
N ASP A 63 10.98 8.23 -6.32
CA ASP A 63 10.57 9.46 -7.00
C ASP A 63 9.11 9.44 -7.50
N VAL A 64 8.32 8.41 -7.17
CA VAL A 64 6.92 8.29 -7.63
C VAL A 64 6.01 9.19 -6.80
N ALA A 65 5.18 9.99 -7.46
CA ALA A 65 4.26 10.88 -6.78
C ALA A 65 3.14 10.11 -6.07
N CYS A 66 2.67 10.60 -4.92
CA CYS A 66 1.65 9.92 -4.13
C CYS A 66 0.34 9.74 -4.93
N ASP A 67 -0.03 10.74 -5.71
CA ASP A 67 -1.25 10.78 -6.51
C ASP A 67 -1.16 9.94 -7.78
N ASP A 68 0.01 9.45 -8.19
CA ASP A 68 0.14 8.42 -9.25
C ASP A 68 -0.63 7.15 -8.89
N CYS A 69 -0.61 6.78 -7.61
CA CYS A 69 -1.29 5.60 -7.07
C CYS A 69 -2.59 5.96 -6.32
N HIS A 70 -2.55 7.00 -5.47
CA HIS A 70 -3.68 7.39 -4.64
C HIS A 70 -4.63 8.32 -5.41
N LYS A 71 -5.52 7.72 -6.20
CA LYS A 71 -6.54 8.47 -6.92
C LYS A 71 -7.72 8.84 -6.01
N PRO A 72 -8.38 9.99 -6.24
CA PRO A 72 -9.58 10.38 -5.50
C PRO A 72 -10.66 9.31 -5.54
N GLU A 73 -11.35 9.11 -4.43
CA GLU A 73 -12.53 8.27 -4.38
C GLU A 73 -13.70 8.92 -5.13
N ARG A 74 -14.62 8.10 -5.65
CA ARG A 74 -15.75 8.55 -6.45
C ARG A 74 -16.69 9.44 -5.63
N GLY A 75 -17.10 10.55 -6.24
CA GLY A 75 -17.99 11.54 -5.65
C GLY A 75 -17.25 12.56 -4.78
N ASN A 76 -17.92 13.67 -4.47
CA ASN A 76 -17.35 14.70 -3.59
C ASN A 76 -17.46 14.29 -2.11
N LEU A 77 -16.75 15.01 -1.22
CA LEU A 77 -16.72 14.73 0.22
C LEU A 77 -18.11 14.55 0.84
N ARG A 78 -19.09 15.40 0.48
CA ARG A 78 -20.46 15.29 0.98
C ARG A 78 -21.10 13.96 0.57
N GLN A 79 -20.94 13.55 -0.69
CA GLN A 79 -21.46 12.29 -1.20
C GLN A 79 -20.79 11.08 -0.54
N GLN A 80 -19.47 11.15 -0.31
CA GLN A 80 -18.71 10.10 0.36
C GLN A 80 -19.19 9.92 1.82
N LEU A 81 -19.35 11.02 2.56
CA LEU A 81 -19.88 11.02 3.92
C LEU A 81 -21.32 10.50 3.97
N GLN A 82 -22.18 10.96 3.06
CA GLN A 82 -23.56 10.50 2.96
C GLN A 82 -23.62 8.99 2.68
N ALA A 83 -22.79 8.47 1.78
CA ALA A 83 -22.73 7.05 1.47
C ALA A 83 -22.35 6.20 2.70
N ASN A 84 -21.42 6.69 3.53
CA ASN A 84 -21.02 6.02 4.77
C ASN A 84 -22.10 6.07 5.85
N VAL A 85 -22.86 7.18 5.96
CA VAL A 85 -24.06 7.20 6.82
C VAL A 85 -25.09 6.16 6.36
N GLN A 86 -25.35 6.05 5.05
CA GLN A 86 -26.28 5.03 4.54
C GLN A 86 -25.79 3.60 4.80
N TYR A 87 -24.48 3.35 4.71
CA TYR A 87 -23.89 2.07 5.08
C TYR A 87 -24.10 1.73 6.56
N LEU A 88 -23.84 2.68 7.47
CA LEU A 88 -24.06 2.49 8.90
C LEU A 88 -25.53 2.24 9.25
N LEU A 89 -26.45 2.84 8.51
CA LEU A 89 -27.90 2.60 8.65
C LEU A 89 -28.39 1.30 7.96
N GLY A 90 -27.48 0.46 7.45
CA GLY A 90 -27.82 -0.79 6.77
C GLY A 90 -28.48 -0.63 5.40
N ARG A 91 -28.53 0.60 4.86
CA ARG A 91 -29.15 0.91 3.56
C ARG A 91 -28.20 0.71 2.38
N ARG A 92 -26.95 0.33 2.65
CA ARG A 92 -25.93 0.02 1.65
C ARG A 92 -25.09 -1.15 2.12
N ALA A 93 -24.71 -2.03 1.19
CA ALA A 93 -23.93 -3.23 1.51
C ALA A 93 -22.43 -2.96 1.79
N LYS A 94 -21.89 -1.82 1.33
CA LYS A 94 -20.47 -1.48 1.46
C LYS A 94 -20.27 -0.02 1.80
N SER A 95 -19.32 0.27 2.67
CA SER A 95 -18.80 1.62 2.89
C SER A 95 -18.04 2.12 1.65
N LEU A 96 -17.68 3.40 1.69
CA LEU A 96 -16.88 4.07 0.69
C LEU A 96 -15.67 4.71 1.39
N ALA A 97 -14.51 4.75 0.73
CA ALA A 97 -13.39 5.51 1.25
C ALA A 97 -13.73 7.01 1.27
N VAL A 98 -13.00 7.79 2.08
CA VAL A 98 -13.13 9.25 2.12
C VAL A 98 -11.83 9.86 1.63
N GLY A 99 -11.92 10.83 0.72
CA GLY A 99 -10.78 11.44 0.06
C GLY A 99 -10.26 10.58 -1.10
N TYR A 100 -9.50 9.54 -0.79
CA TYR A 100 -8.81 8.69 -1.77
C TYR A 100 -9.31 7.26 -1.72
N ARG A 101 -9.42 6.61 -2.89
CA ARG A 101 -9.76 5.19 -2.96
C ARG A 101 -8.53 4.33 -2.68
N ALA A 102 -8.78 3.06 -2.33
CA ALA A 102 -7.72 2.07 -2.27
C ALA A 102 -7.03 1.89 -3.64
N VAL A 103 -5.71 1.72 -3.61
CA VAL A 103 -4.88 1.36 -4.78
C VAL A 103 -5.30 -0.02 -5.27
N ASN A 104 -5.41 -0.19 -6.59
CA ASN A 104 -5.77 -1.45 -7.21
C ASN A 104 -4.87 -1.76 -8.42
N ASN A 105 -5.09 -2.91 -9.06
CA ASN A 105 -4.24 -3.36 -10.17
C ASN A 105 -4.19 -2.39 -11.35
N TYR A 106 -5.23 -1.60 -11.60
CA TYR A 106 -5.21 -0.64 -12.70
C TYR A 106 -4.16 0.45 -12.47
N ASP A 107 -3.98 0.87 -11.22
CA ASP A 107 -2.96 1.84 -10.84
C ASP A 107 -1.56 1.25 -11.07
N CYS A 108 -1.33 0.00 -10.63
CA CYS A 108 -0.05 -0.68 -10.85
C CYS A 108 0.23 -0.94 -12.34
N LEU A 109 -0.77 -1.41 -13.07
CA LEU A 109 -0.64 -1.78 -14.48
C LEU A 109 -0.51 -0.56 -15.39
N HIS A 110 -0.84 0.65 -14.93
CA HIS A 110 -0.61 1.87 -15.69
C HIS A 110 0.88 2.00 -16.09
N CYS A 111 1.78 1.75 -15.14
CA CYS A 111 3.23 1.79 -15.36
C CYS A 111 3.82 0.40 -15.64
N HIS A 112 3.22 -0.67 -15.10
CA HIS A 112 3.74 -2.04 -15.22
C HIS A 112 3.04 -2.93 -16.26
N HIS A 113 2.30 -2.37 -17.22
CA HIS A 113 1.65 -3.16 -18.25
C HIS A 113 2.66 -4.02 -19.05
N ARG A 114 2.37 -5.32 -19.18
CA ARG A 114 3.17 -6.29 -19.93
C ARG A 114 2.25 -7.20 -20.73
N PRO A 115 2.31 -7.19 -22.07
CA PRO A 115 1.48 -8.06 -22.90
C PRO A 115 1.76 -9.56 -22.68
N ASN A 116 3.01 -9.92 -22.41
CA ASN A 116 3.48 -11.31 -22.31
C ASN A 116 3.80 -11.74 -20.87
N ASP A 117 3.07 -11.23 -19.88
CA ASP A 117 3.24 -11.66 -18.49
C ASP A 117 2.93 -13.17 -18.37
N ARG A 118 3.80 -13.92 -17.69
CA ARG A 118 3.60 -15.36 -17.44
C ARG A 118 2.52 -15.63 -16.38
N HIS A 119 2.26 -14.65 -15.52
CA HIS A 119 1.25 -14.66 -14.46
C HIS A 119 0.37 -13.39 -14.53
N PRO A 120 -0.41 -13.20 -15.62
CA PRO A 120 -1.27 -12.03 -15.72
C PRO A 120 -2.41 -12.14 -14.70
N VAL A 121 -2.75 -11.02 -14.06
CA VAL A 121 -3.78 -10.98 -12.99
C VAL A 121 -5.13 -11.58 -13.41
N SER A 122 -5.48 -11.43 -14.69
CA SER A 122 -6.71 -11.98 -15.29
C SER A 122 -6.82 -13.50 -15.15
N ARG A 123 -5.68 -14.22 -15.21
CA ARG A 123 -5.64 -15.68 -15.11
C ARG A 123 -6.14 -16.19 -13.76
N PHE A 124 -5.91 -15.43 -12.69
CA PHE A 124 -6.26 -15.84 -11.32
C PHE A 124 -7.74 -15.70 -11.01
N PHE A 125 -8.50 -14.94 -11.81
CA PHE A 125 -9.96 -14.88 -11.67
C PHE A 125 -10.68 -16.15 -12.16
N ALA A 126 -9.97 -17.07 -12.84
CA ALA A 126 -10.55 -18.34 -13.24
C ALA A 126 -11.05 -19.15 -12.03
N PRO A 127 -12.26 -19.76 -12.08
CA PRO A 127 -12.87 -20.45 -10.94
C PRO A 127 -11.99 -21.50 -10.27
N ARG A 128 -11.16 -22.22 -11.06
CA ARG A 128 -10.22 -23.23 -10.55
C ARG A 128 -9.20 -22.71 -9.54
N PHE A 129 -8.95 -21.41 -9.49
CA PHE A 129 -8.03 -20.79 -8.54
C PHE A 129 -8.75 -20.21 -7.32
N ARG A 130 -10.07 -20.39 -7.16
CA ARG A 130 -10.84 -19.82 -6.05
C ARG A 130 -10.23 -20.13 -4.69
N GLU A 131 -9.94 -21.41 -4.41
CA GLU A 131 -9.34 -21.84 -3.15
C GLU A 131 -7.92 -21.31 -2.98
N ALA A 132 -7.11 -21.32 -4.04
CA ALA A 132 -5.76 -20.77 -4.01
C ALA A 132 -5.75 -19.26 -3.69
N ARG A 133 -6.75 -18.50 -4.18
CA ARG A 133 -6.91 -17.06 -3.93
C ARG A 133 -7.25 -16.71 -2.48
N GLU A 134 -7.77 -17.66 -1.72
CA GLU A 134 -8.01 -17.47 -0.27
C GLU A 134 -6.70 -17.56 0.52
N GLN A 135 -5.70 -18.29 0.01
CA GLN A 135 -4.38 -18.42 0.63
C GLN A 135 -3.39 -17.37 0.12
N VAL A 136 -3.41 -17.12 -1.19
CA VAL A 136 -2.50 -16.21 -1.87
C VAL A 136 -3.31 -15.34 -2.82
N PRO A 137 -3.55 -14.05 -2.50
CA PRO A 137 -4.38 -13.17 -3.32
C PRO A 137 -3.66 -12.68 -4.58
N ALA A 138 -3.10 -13.59 -5.40
CA ALA A 138 -2.30 -13.33 -6.59
C ALA A 138 -3.05 -12.56 -7.71
N GLN A 139 -4.38 -12.50 -7.63
CA GLN A 139 -5.19 -11.63 -8.48
C GLN A 139 -5.00 -10.15 -8.18
N TYR A 140 -4.33 -9.78 -7.08
CA TYR A 140 -4.05 -8.40 -6.71
C TYR A 140 -2.53 -8.18 -6.62
N CYS A 141 -2.01 -7.15 -7.30
CA CYS A 141 -0.58 -6.81 -7.27
C CYS A 141 -0.09 -6.59 -5.83
N VAL A 142 -0.88 -5.88 -5.02
CA VAL A 142 -0.62 -5.62 -3.60
C VAL A 142 -0.64 -6.88 -2.72
N GLY A 143 -1.14 -8.01 -3.24
CA GLY A 143 -1.04 -9.30 -2.56
C GLY A 143 0.41 -9.80 -2.43
N CYS A 144 1.31 -9.32 -3.28
CA CYS A 144 2.74 -9.65 -3.23
C CYS A 144 3.66 -8.42 -3.13
N HIS A 145 3.20 -7.25 -3.56
CA HIS A 145 3.96 -6.00 -3.62
C HIS A 145 3.32 -4.93 -2.73
N LEU A 146 3.67 -4.88 -1.44
CA LEU A 146 3.20 -3.81 -0.56
C LEU A 146 4.10 -2.59 -0.68
N GLU A 147 3.53 -1.47 -1.14
CA GLU A 147 4.27 -0.27 -1.51
C GLU A 147 5.03 0.35 -0.33
N HIS A 148 4.36 0.59 0.80
CA HIS A 148 4.93 1.29 1.96
C HIS A 148 5.76 0.38 2.88
N THR A 149 6.58 -0.49 2.31
CA THR A 149 7.41 -1.42 3.09
C THR A 149 8.89 -1.33 2.80
N GLY A 150 9.31 -0.54 1.80
CA GLY A 150 10.70 -0.49 1.34
C GLY A 150 11.17 -1.77 0.65
N ARG A 151 10.27 -2.73 0.38
CA ARG A 151 10.62 -4.07 -0.13
C ARG A 151 9.95 -4.33 -1.48
N ARG A 152 10.72 -4.86 -2.43
CA ARG A 152 10.22 -5.26 -3.76
C ARG A 152 9.08 -6.26 -3.68
N VAL A 153 9.24 -7.31 -2.86
CA VAL A 153 8.25 -8.37 -2.68
C VAL A 153 8.10 -8.68 -1.17
N THR A 154 6.86 -8.70 -0.71
CA THR A 154 6.51 -8.98 0.70
C THR A 154 5.86 -10.35 0.90
N ALA A 155 5.34 -10.98 -0.16
CA ALA A 155 4.81 -12.33 -0.08
C ALA A 155 5.91 -13.38 0.15
N SER A 156 5.53 -14.50 0.77
CA SER A 156 6.41 -15.65 0.97
C SER A 156 6.85 -16.28 -0.36
N ILE A 157 8.13 -16.57 -0.53
CA ILE A 157 8.66 -17.22 -1.73
C ILE A 157 8.08 -18.63 -2.02
N SER A 158 7.41 -19.24 -1.04
CA SER A 158 6.76 -20.55 -1.17
C SER A 158 5.32 -20.51 -1.72
N TYR A 159 4.78 -19.34 -2.06
CA TYR A 159 3.38 -19.18 -2.51
C TYR A 159 3.02 -20.04 -3.73
N CYS A 160 4.01 -20.48 -4.51
CA CYS A 160 3.82 -21.32 -5.70
C CYS A 160 3.01 -22.58 -5.38
N LYS A 161 3.19 -23.16 -4.18
CA LYS A 161 2.46 -24.35 -3.73
C LYS A 161 0.94 -24.21 -3.88
N ALA A 162 0.40 -23.04 -3.56
CA ALA A 162 -1.05 -22.81 -3.54
C ALA A 162 -1.73 -23.12 -4.88
N CYS A 163 -1.02 -22.95 -6.00
CA CYS A 163 -1.54 -23.26 -7.34
C CYS A 163 -0.85 -24.48 -7.99
N HIS A 164 0.41 -24.76 -7.63
CA HIS A 164 1.27 -25.72 -8.32
C HIS A 164 1.57 -26.99 -7.52
N GLU A 165 0.85 -27.25 -6.42
CA GLU A 165 1.06 -28.45 -5.58
C GLU A 165 1.10 -29.76 -6.38
N LYS A 166 0.27 -29.87 -7.42
CA LYS A 166 0.14 -31.06 -8.28
C LYS A 166 0.91 -30.93 -9.60
N ILE A 167 1.98 -30.16 -9.63
CA ILE A 167 2.74 -29.89 -10.86
C ILE A 167 3.27 -31.19 -11.50
N VAL A 168 3.05 -31.31 -12.80
CA VAL A 168 3.59 -32.39 -13.64
C VAL A 168 4.10 -31.75 -14.93
N VAL A 169 5.41 -31.85 -15.16
CA VAL A 169 6.07 -31.39 -16.38
C VAL A 169 6.42 -32.62 -17.21
N ARG A 170 5.97 -32.67 -18.46
CA ARG A 170 6.39 -33.72 -19.41
C ARG A 170 7.78 -33.36 -19.93
N ASN A 171 8.66 -34.36 -20.04
CA ASN A 171 10.05 -34.17 -20.43
C ASN A 171 10.72 -33.08 -19.58
N ASP A 172 10.67 -33.27 -18.26
CA ASP A 172 11.16 -32.29 -17.29
C ASP A 172 12.63 -31.94 -17.56
N PRO A 173 12.96 -30.68 -17.91
CA PRO A 173 14.28 -30.33 -18.41
C PRO A 173 15.32 -30.12 -17.31
N ILE A 174 14.94 -30.23 -16.03
CA ILE A 174 15.83 -29.93 -14.89
C ILE A 174 16.36 -31.20 -14.23
N THR A 175 17.57 -31.14 -13.67
CA THR A 175 18.26 -32.29 -13.04
C THR A 175 17.48 -32.86 -11.85
N THR A 176 16.84 -32.01 -11.04
CA THR A 176 15.91 -32.42 -9.97
C THR A 176 14.49 -32.07 -10.36
N SER A 177 13.73 -33.04 -10.87
CA SER A 177 12.39 -32.79 -11.45
C SER A 177 11.47 -31.94 -10.56
N HIS A 178 10.60 -31.14 -11.19
CA HIS A 178 9.59 -30.33 -10.50
C HIS A 178 8.68 -31.17 -9.60
N ARG A 179 8.37 -32.41 -10.03
CA ARG A 179 7.59 -33.35 -9.22
C ARG A 179 8.34 -33.75 -7.95
N GLN A 180 9.66 -33.95 -8.04
CA GLN A 180 10.49 -34.24 -6.88
C GLN A 180 10.51 -33.04 -5.93
N LEU A 181 10.77 -31.84 -6.45
CA LEU A 181 10.76 -30.61 -5.64
C LEU A 181 9.43 -30.38 -4.92
N ALA A 182 8.30 -30.64 -5.60
CA ALA A 182 6.97 -30.55 -5.02
C ALA A 182 6.75 -31.56 -3.88
N ARG A 183 7.17 -32.83 -4.09
CA ARG A 183 7.10 -33.89 -3.07
C ARG A 183 7.95 -33.57 -1.84
N ASP A 184 9.12 -33.00 -2.05
CA ASP A 184 10.06 -32.63 -0.99
C ASP A 184 9.67 -31.32 -0.29
N GLY A 185 8.59 -30.66 -0.73
CA GLY A 185 8.13 -29.38 -0.18
C GLY A 185 9.06 -28.21 -0.49
N ASN A 186 9.97 -28.35 -1.46
CA ASN A 186 10.99 -27.36 -1.80
C ASN A 186 10.44 -26.23 -2.69
N TRP A 187 9.35 -25.59 -2.25
CA TRP A 187 8.65 -24.53 -2.98
C TRP A 187 9.43 -23.22 -3.04
N GLU A 188 10.36 -23.02 -2.12
CA GLU A 188 11.23 -21.84 -2.11
C GLU A 188 12.24 -21.84 -3.27
N SER A 189 12.50 -23.01 -3.88
CA SER A 189 13.43 -23.14 -4.99
C SER A 189 12.86 -22.72 -6.35
N CYS A 190 11.54 -22.55 -6.48
CA CYS A 190 10.92 -22.26 -7.79
C CYS A 190 11.47 -20.96 -8.39
N LEU A 191 11.56 -19.92 -7.55
CA LEU A 191 12.08 -18.61 -7.94
C LEU A 191 13.61 -18.60 -8.09
N ALA A 192 14.32 -19.67 -7.69
CA ALA A 192 15.76 -19.77 -7.89
C ALA A 192 16.14 -19.99 -9.36
N CYS A 193 15.21 -20.46 -10.17
CA CYS A 193 15.37 -20.65 -11.62
C CYS A 193 14.38 -19.83 -12.45
N HIS A 194 13.20 -19.51 -11.90
CA HIS A 194 12.15 -18.81 -12.64
C HIS A 194 11.93 -17.39 -12.14
N ASP A 195 11.97 -16.44 -13.07
CA ASP A 195 11.31 -15.15 -12.88
C ASP A 195 9.79 -15.34 -12.96
N TYR A 196 9.08 -14.96 -11.88
CA TYR A 196 7.63 -15.06 -11.77
C TYR A 196 6.91 -14.43 -12.97
N HIS A 197 7.22 -13.17 -13.30
CA HIS A 197 6.58 -12.50 -14.43
C HIS A 197 7.19 -12.86 -15.78
N GLY A 198 8.38 -13.48 -15.79
CA GLY A 198 9.14 -13.79 -17.00
C GLY A 198 9.60 -12.55 -17.78
N ASN A 199 9.86 -11.44 -17.09
CA ASN A 199 10.25 -10.17 -17.72
C ASN A 199 11.76 -10.02 -17.86
N HIS A 200 12.57 -10.75 -17.10
CA HIS A 200 14.02 -10.76 -17.26
C HIS A 200 14.43 -11.57 -18.51
N LYS A 201 15.34 -11.01 -19.31
CA LYS A 201 15.98 -11.70 -20.43
C LYS A 201 17.03 -12.66 -19.88
N MET A 202 16.63 -13.88 -19.58
CA MET A 202 17.48 -14.89 -18.96
C MET A 202 17.26 -16.26 -19.59
N GLU A 203 18.31 -17.08 -19.55
CA GLU A 203 18.20 -18.51 -19.78
C GLU A 203 17.89 -19.21 -18.44
N VAL A 204 16.90 -20.10 -18.45
CA VAL A 204 16.53 -20.87 -17.27
C VAL A 204 17.55 -22.00 -17.10
N ARG A 205 18.24 -22.01 -15.95
CA ARG A 205 19.21 -23.05 -15.62
C ARG A 205 18.51 -24.41 -15.50
N ARG A 206 19.07 -25.41 -16.15
CA ARG A 206 18.59 -26.81 -16.09
C ARG A 206 19.23 -27.61 -14.96
N ASP A 207 20.43 -27.22 -14.56
CA ASP A 207 21.07 -27.77 -13.38
C ASP A 207 20.52 -27.09 -12.12
N PHE A 208 19.85 -27.88 -11.28
CA PHE A 208 19.27 -27.43 -10.03
C PHE A 208 20.34 -26.93 -9.04
N ASP A 209 21.56 -27.47 -9.07
CA ASP A 209 22.60 -27.06 -8.13
C ASP A 209 23.25 -25.73 -8.51
N ALA A 210 23.12 -25.33 -9.78
CA ALA A 210 23.53 -24.02 -10.27
C ALA A 210 22.47 -22.92 -10.03
N ARG A 211 21.37 -23.18 -9.33
CA ARG A 211 20.28 -22.20 -9.10
C ARG A 211 20.72 -21.00 -8.25
N ILE A 212 19.94 -19.92 -8.31
CA ILE A 212 20.14 -18.74 -7.45
C ILE A 212 19.93 -19.14 -5.98
N SER A 213 20.77 -18.67 -5.06
CA SER A 213 20.60 -19.03 -3.65
C SER A 213 19.38 -18.34 -3.03
N ARG A 214 18.76 -18.98 -2.03
CA ARG A 214 17.64 -18.39 -1.27
C ARG A 214 18.00 -17.03 -0.69
N ARG A 215 19.21 -16.90 -0.15
CA ARG A 215 19.72 -15.64 0.42
C ARG A 215 19.75 -14.52 -0.61
N GLU A 216 20.19 -14.81 -1.83
CA GLU A 216 20.23 -13.83 -2.92
C GLU A 216 18.83 -13.39 -3.34
N LEU A 217 17.88 -14.31 -3.45
CA LEU A 217 16.48 -13.97 -3.73
C LEU A 217 15.88 -13.11 -2.62
N GLN A 218 16.14 -13.45 -1.35
CA GLN A 218 15.63 -12.69 -0.21
C GLN A 218 16.19 -11.27 -0.17
N ALA A 219 17.49 -11.09 -0.39
CA ALA A 219 18.13 -9.77 -0.46
C ALA A 219 17.56 -8.96 -1.63
N TYR A 220 17.39 -9.58 -2.81
CA TYR A 220 16.74 -8.91 -3.96
C TYR A 220 15.31 -8.48 -3.65
N PHE A 221 14.49 -9.37 -3.08
CA PHE A 221 13.10 -9.07 -2.71
C PHE A 221 12.99 -8.04 -1.57
N ALA A 222 13.99 -7.97 -0.70
CA ALA A 222 14.10 -6.94 0.32
C ALA A 222 14.53 -5.57 -0.24
N GLY A 223 14.96 -5.50 -1.50
CA GLY A 223 15.49 -4.26 -2.07
C GLY A 223 16.97 -4.00 -1.79
N GLU A 224 17.64 -4.93 -1.11
CA GLU A 224 19.03 -4.80 -0.64
C GLU A 224 20.06 -5.13 -1.73
N ARG A 225 19.62 -5.72 -2.85
CA ARG A 225 20.49 -6.15 -3.95
C ARG A 225 19.81 -5.98 -5.31
N ASP A 226 20.64 -5.86 -6.34
CA ASP A 226 20.22 -5.95 -7.73
C ASP A 226 19.64 -7.33 -8.08
N SER A 227 18.94 -7.38 -9.22
CA SER A 227 18.29 -8.60 -9.72
C SER A 227 19.30 -9.74 -9.93
N PRO A 228 19.10 -10.91 -9.30
CA PRO A 228 19.96 -12.08 -9.50
C PRO A 228 19.64 -12.84 -10.79
N TYR A 229 18.60 -12.42 -11.53
CA TYR A 229 18.23 -13.01 -12.80
C TYR A 229 19.08 -12.42 -13.94
N SER A 230 18.62 -11.31 -14.53
CA SER A 230 19.32 -10.57 -15.58
C SER A 230 19.03 -9.09 -15.38
N ALA A 231 20.01 -8.22 -15.61
CA ALA A 231 19.76 -6.78 -15.60
C ALA A 231 18.87 -6.34 -16.78
N GLN A 232 18.84 -7.12 -17.87
CA GLN A 232 18.06 -6.81 -19.06
C GLN A 232 16.62 -7.30 -18.94
N LYS A 233 15.67 -6.45 -19.29
CA LYS A 233 14.23 -6.73 -19.25
C LYS A 233 13.62 -6.65 -20.65
N PHE A 234 12.57 -7.44 -20.91
CA PHE A 234 11.77 -7.32 -22.13
C PHE A 234 10.96 -6.02 -22.14
N HIS A 235 10.35 -5.68 -20.99
CA HIS A 235 9.56 -4.48 -20.80
C HIS A 235 10.06 -3.69 -19.59
N LYS A 236 10.33 -2.40 -19.77
CA LYS A 236 10.59 -1.47 -18.67
C LYS A 236 9.27 -0.89 -18.16
N ALA A 237 9.22 -0.56 -16.87
CA ALA A 237 8.12 0.23 -16.35
C ALA A 237 8.18 1.63 -16.97
N ARG A 238 7.04 2.29 -17.07
CA ARG A 238 6.99 3.73 -17.35
C ARG A 238 7.27 4.48 -16.06
N ASP A 239 7.88 5.64 -16.18
CA ASP A 239 8.04 6.57 -15.06
C ASP A 239 6.64 7.09 -14.67
N GLY A 240 6.49 7.49 -13.40
CA GLY A 240 5.28 8.15 -12.89
C GLY A 240 4.96 9.43 -13.67
N SER A 241 3.72 9.91 -13.56
CA SER A 241 3.24 11.07 -14.33
C SER A 241 3.61 12.42 -13.72
#